data_AF-A0A392TGF6-F1
#
_entry.id   AF-A0A392TGF6-F1
#
_cell.length_a   1.000
_cell.length_b   1.000
_cell.length_c   1.000
_cell.angle_alpha   90.00
_cell.angle_beta   90.00
_cell.angle_gamma   90.00
#
_symmetry.space_group_name_H-M   'P 1'
#
loop_
_entity.id
_entity.type
_entity.pdbx_description
1 polymer ?
#
loop_
_entity_poly.entity_id
_entity_poly.type
_entity_poly.pdbx_seq_one_letter_code
_entity_poly.pdbx_strand_id
1 'polypeptide(L)' 'IMIGNAVVWNLWRCRNSVLFDNGRVTVAELVETIKVSSWKWWMSRLMAAPCLLYEWRAEPKLCLLR' A
#
# COMPACT_ATOMS: atom_id res chain seq x y z
N ILE A 1 8.67 -2.12 -8.70
CA ILE A 1 7.91 -3.40 -8.65
C ILE A 1 6.95 -3.43 -7.45
N MET A 2 7.41 -3.21 -6.22
CA MET A 2 6.60 -3.42 -4.99
C MET A 2 5.35 -2.51 -4.85
N ILE A 3 5.43 -1.21 -5.16
CA ILE A 3 4.23 -0.33 -5.15
C ILE A 3 3.19 -0.80 -6.17
N GLY A 4 3.63 -1.15 -7.38
CA GLY A 4 2.76 -1.70 -8.42
C GLY A 4 2.06 -3.00 -7.99
N ASN A 5 2.80 -3.92 -7.36
CA ASN A 5 2.21 -5.15 -6.83
C ASN A 5 1.17 -4.85 -5.73
N ALA A 6 1.44 -3.87 -4.85
CA ALA A 6 0.50 -3.46 -3.82
C ALA A 6 -0.78 -2.83 -4.41
N VAL A 7 -0.66 -2.09 -5.53
CA VAL A 7 -1.81 -1.56 -6.28
C VAL A 7 -2.67 -2.70 -6.82
N VAL A 8 -2.07 -3.61 -7.59
CA VAL A 8 -2.79 -4.74 -8.21
C VAL A 8 -3.45 -5.63 -7.16
N TRP A 9 -2.73 -5.93 -6.07
CA TRP A 9 -3.25 -6.73 -4.97
C TRP A 9 -4.48 -6.09 -4.31
N ASN A 10 -4.42 -4.80 -3.98
CA ASN A 10 -5.54 -4.12 -3.32
C ASN A 10 -6.71 -3.89 -4.27
N LEU A 11 -6.47 -3.67 -5.57
CA LEU A 11 -7.53 -3.65 -6.58
C LEU A 11 -8.26 -4.99 -6.66
N TRP A 12 -7.50 -6.09 -6.70
CA TRP A 12 -8.08 -7.44 -6.70
C TRP A 12 -8.90 -7.69 -5.43
N ARG A 13 -8.39 -7.34 -4.25
CA ARG A 13 -9.14 -7.46 -2.98
C ARG A 13 -10.39 -6.58 -2.94
N CYS A 14 -10.29 -5.33 -3.39
CA CYS A 14 -11.42 -4.40 -3.46
C CYS A 14 -12.54 -4.99 -4.35
N ARG A 15 -12.18 -5.49 -5.53
CA ARG A 15 -13.14 -6.14 -6.44
C ARG A 15 -13.81 -7.34 -5.79
N ASN A 16 -13.05 -8.22 -5.12
CA ASN A 16 -13.63 -9.38 -4.44
C ASN A 16 -14.57 -8.97 -3.30
N SER A 17 -14.21 -7.97 -2.51
CA SER A 17 -15.08 -7.49 -1.43
C SER A 17 -16.40 -6.92 -1.97
N VAL A 18 -16.38 -6.20 -3.09
CA VAL A 18 -17.60 -5.73 -3.76
C VAL A 18 -18.48 -6.90 -4.22
N LEU A 19 -17.88 -7.96 -4.77
CA LEU A 19 -18.60 -9.10 -5.32
C LEU A 19 -19.13 -10.08 -4.26
N PHE A 20 -18.37 -10.33 -3.20
CA PHE A 20 -18.64 -11.39 -2.23
C PHE A 20 -19.09 -10.88 -0.86
N ASP A 21 -18.72 -9.65 -0.48
CA ASP A 21 -18.98 -9.09 0.85
C ASP A 21 -19.91 -7.85 0.81
N ASN A 22 -20.48 -7.52 -0.35
CA ASN A 22 -21.23 -6.28 -0.59
C ASN A 22 -20.44 -5.01 -0.16
N GLY A 23 -19.11 -5.09 -0.27
CA GLY A 23 -18.19 -4.06 0.16
C GLY A 23 -18.38 -2.76 -0.63
N ARG A 24 -18.30 -1.63 0.04
CA ARG A 24 -18.21 -0.30 -0.58
C ARG A 24 -16.92 0.34 -0.13
N VAL A 25 -16.03 0.59 -1.07
CA VAL A 25 -14.75 1.24 -0.84
C VAL A 25 -14.65 2.42 -1.80
N THR A 26 -14.36 3.59 -1.25
CA THR A 26 -14.07 4.78 -2.06
C THR A 26 -12.67 4.72 -2.64
N VAL A 27 -12.43 5.45 -3.73
CA VAL A 27 -11.09 5.56 -4.32
C VAL A 27 -10.08 6.11 -3.29
N ALA A 28 -10.49 7.03 -2.43
CA ALA A 28 -9.63 7.61 -1.39
C ALA A 28 -9.18 6.55 -0.37
N GLU A 29 -10.11 5.73 0.14
CA GLU A 29 -9.81 4.64 1.08
C GLU A 29 -8.93 3.57 0.44
N LEU A 30 -9.18 3.24 -0.83
CA LEU A 30 -8.36 2.29 -1.58
C LEU A 30 -6.92 2.79 -1.74
N VAL A 31 -6.75 4.07 -2.09
CA VAL A 31 -5.43 4.70 -2.23
C VAL A 31 -4.68 4.68 -0.89
N GLU A 32 -5.34 4.99 0.22
CA GLU A 32 -4.71 4.90 1.54
C GLU A 32 -4.33 3.46 1.91
N THR A 33 -5.18 2.49 1.58
CA THR A 33 -4.90 1.06 1.81
C THR A 33 -3.69 0.60 0.99
N ILE A 34 -3.54 1.08 -0.25
CA ILE A 34 -2.37 0.81 -1.10
C ILE A 34 -1.10 1.42 -0.49
N LYS A 35 -1.15 2.68 -0.04
CA LYS A 35 0.00 3.33 0.62
C LYS A 35 0.46 2.55 1.85
N VAL A 36 -0.47 2.14 2.71
CA VAL A 36 -0.15 1.36 3.91
C VAL A 36 0.36 -0.04 3.55
N SER A 37 -0.26 -0.71 2.58
CA SER A 37 0.15 -2.07 2.16
C SER A 37 1.55 -2.06 1.54
N SER A 38 1.82 -1.11 0.64
CA SER A 38 3.14 -0.97 0.01
C SER A 38 4.22 -0.64 1.03
N TRP A 39 3.93 0.22 2.02
CA TRP A 39 4.84 0.50 3.13
C TRP A 39 5.11 -0.73 4.00
N LYS A 40 4.08 -1.48 4.40
CA LYS A 40 4.26 -2.72 5.19
C LYS A 40 5.11 -3.74 4.45
N TRP A 41 4.88 -3.90 3.14
CA TRP A 41 5.68 -4.80 2.31
C TRP A 41 7.13 -4.34 2.17
N TRP A 42 7.35 -3.03 2.06
CA TRP A 42 8.70 -2.45 2.07
C TRP A 42 9.43 -2.76 3.39
N MET A 43 8.76 -2.47 4.50
CA MET A 43 9.30 -2.69 5.85
C MET A 43 9.63 -4.16 6.09
N SER A 44 8.81 -5.09 5.59
CA SER A 44 9.07 -6.53 5.72
C SER A 44 10.31 -7.03 4.96
N ARG A 45 10.85 -6.22 4.04
CA ARG A 45 12.02 -6.58 3.22
C ARG A 45 13.33 -5.98 3.72
N LEU A 46 13.29 -5.02 4.65
CA LEU A 46 14.48 -4.34 5.14
C LEU A 46 14.92 -4.87 6.51
N MET A 47 16.24 -4.98 6.69
CA MET A 47 16.89 -5.23 7.98
C MET A 47 17.30 -3.92 8.68
N ALA A 48 17.14 -2.76 8.02
CA ALA A 48 17.60 -1.44 8.47
C ALA A 48 16.44 -0.58 9.02
N ALA A 49 16.79 0.58 9.62
CA ALA A 49 15.85 1.51 10.23
C ALA A 49 14.73 1.92 9.24
N PRO A 50 13.48 1.50 9.48
CA PRO A 50 12.41 1.69 8.51
C PRO A 50 11.94 3.15 8.52
N CYS A 51 11.72 3.72 7.34
CA CYS A 51 10.99 4.96 7.16
C CYS A 51 9.60 4.83 7.80
N LEU A 52 9.18 5.86 8.53
CA LEU A 52 7.87 5.92 9.14
C LEU A 52 6.79 6.10 8.08
N LEU A 53 5.55 5.70 8.38
CA LEU A 53 4.44 5.77 7.42
C LEU A 53 4.18 7.20 6.92
N TYR A 54 4.41 8.23 7.74
CA TYR A 54 4.22 9.62 7.32
C TYR A 54 5.29 10.05 6.30
N GLU A 55 6.56 9.64 6.48
CA GLU A 55 7.64 9.90 5.51
C GLU A 55 7.33 9.18 4.19
N TRP A 56 6.86 7.93 4.28
CA TRP A 56 6.45 7.15 3.11
C TRP A 56 5.27 7.79 2.36
N ARG A 57 4.33 8.39 3.08
CA ARG A 57 3.19 9.10 2.49
C ARG A 57 3.59 10.41 1.81
N ALA A 58 4.52 11.14 2.42
CA ALA A 58 4.98 12.42 1.92
C ALA A 58 5.92 12.25 0.71
N GLU A 59 6.93 11.39 0.83
CA GLU A 59 8.01 11.28 -0.15
C GLU A 59 8.55 9.85 -0.29
N PRO A 60 7.74 8.92 -0.83
CA PRO A 60 8.10 7.49 -0.91
C PRO A 60 9.35 7.22 -1.74
N LYS A 61 9.69 8.12 -2.67
CA LYS A 61 10.92 8.01 -3.47
C LYS A 61 12.17 8.11 -2.59
N LEU A 62 12.21 9.04 -1.63
CA LEU A 62 13.34 9.15 -0.70
C LEU A 62 13.45 7.91 0.19
N CYS A 63 12.30 7.37 0.63
CA CYS A 63 12.29 6.13 1.41
C CYS A 63 12.86 4.94 0.64
N LEU A 64 12.54 4.82 -0.65
CA LEU A 64 13.05 3.75 -1.52
C LEU A 64 14.54 3.84 -1.85
N LEU A 65 15.16 5.02 -1.63
CA LEU A 65 16.58 5.25 -1.86
C LEU A 65 17.45 5.03 -0.61
N ARG A 66 16.83 4.80 0.57
CA ARG A 66 17.51 4.41 1.81
C ARG A 66 17.73 2.89 1.85
#